data_AF-A0A382VF43-F1
#
_entry.id   AF-A0A382VF43-F1
#
_cell.length_a   1.000
_cell.length_b   1.000
_cell.length_c   1.000
_cell.angle_alpha   90.00
_cell.angle_beta   90.00
_cell.angle_gamma   90.00
#
_symmetry.space_group_name_H-M   'P 1'
#
loop_
_entity.id
_entity.type
_entity.pdbx_description
1 polymer ?
#
loop_
_entity_poly.entity_id
_entity_poly.type
_entity_poly.pdbx_seq_one_letter_code
_entity_poly.pdbx_strand_id
1 'polypeptide(L)'
;MFIGLLVALCIVVPVANLLIPESSSLHISTYTVTLLGKYLCFALLAIALDLVWGYCGILSLGHGAFFALGGYAMGMYLMRQIGTRGVYGDPVLPDFMVFLNWSELPWYWYGFDHFWFAMLMVVL
;
A
#
# COMPACT_ATOMS: atom_id res chain seq x y z
N MET A 1 -24.71 3.16 -18.60
CA MET A 1 -24.78 4.64 -18.70
C MET A 1 -23.39 5.28 -18.58
N PHE A 2 -22.64 5.06 -17.48
CA PHE A 2 -21.33 5.68 -17.23
C PHE A 2 -20.24 5.37 -18.28
N ILE A 3 -20.07 4.10 -18.68
CA ILE A 3 -19.07 3.72 -19.71
C ILE A 3 -19.34 4.40 -21.05
N GLY A 4 -20.61 4.50 -21.45
CA GLY A 4 -21.00 5.20 -22.68
C GLY A 4 -20.65 6.69 -22.67
N LEU A 5 -20.83 7.36 -21.52
CA LEU A 5 -20.42 8.75 -21.33
C LEU A 5 -18.90 8.90 -21.43
N LEU A 6 -18.14 8.00 -20.83
CA LEU A 6 -16.66 8.00 -20.91
C LEU A 6 -16.17 7.84 -22.34
N VAL A 7 -16.71 6.88 -23.10
CA VAL A 7 -16.37 6.68 -24.51
C VAL A 7 -16.70 7.92 -25.32
N ALA A 8 -17.86 8.54 -25.09
CA ALA A 8 -18.24 9.78 -25.77
C ALA A 8 -17.24 10.91 -25.45
N LEU A 9 -16.84 11.09 -24.18
CA LEU A 9 -15.85 12.10 -23.79
C LEU A 9 -14.48 11.85 -24.42
N CYS A 10 -14.03 10.59 -24.50
CA CYS A 10 -12.78 10.23 -25.16
C CYS A 10 -12.76 10.59 -26.66
N ILE A 11 -13.92 10.75 -27.30
CA ILE A 11 -14.04 11.14 -28.71
C ILE A 11 -14.26 12.65 -28.84
N VAL A 12 -15.17 13.22 -28.04
CA VAL A 12 -15.54 14.64 -28.11
C VAL A 12 -14.38 15.54 -27.73
N VAL A 13 -13.57 15.18 -26.73
CA VAL A 13 -12.47 16.03 -26.25
C VAL A 13 -11.36 16.21 -27.31
N PRO A 14 -10.83 15.15 -27.95
CA PRO A 14 -9.88 15.30 -29.06
C PRO A 14 -10.48 16.00 -30.27
N VAL A 15 -11.74 15.71 -30.61
CA VAL A 15 -12.44 16.38 -31.72
C VAL A 15 -12.55 17.88 -31.48
N ALA A 16 -12.92 18.29 -30.26
CA ALA A 16 -13.00 19.69 -29.86
C ALA A 16 -11.64 20.39 -29.80
N ASN A 17 -10.55 19.65 -29.56
CA ASN A 17 -9.19 20.18 -29.62
C ASN A 17 -8.68 20.35 -31.07
N LEU A 18 -9.00 19.42 -31.97
CA LEU A 18 -8.44 19.41 -33.34
C LEU A 18 -9.27 20.16 -34.39
N LEU A 19 -10.61 20.11 -34.29
CA LEU A 19 -11.52 20.59 -35.34
C LEU A 19 -12.12 21.96 -35.03
N ILE A 20 -12.11 22.39 -33.76
CA ILE A 20 -12.67 23.68 -33.36
C ILE A 20 -11.55 24.74 -33.38
N PRO A 21 -11.74 25.90 -34.04
CA PRO A 21 -10.75 26.98 -34.04
C PRO A 21 -10.48 27.52 -32.64
N GLU A 22 -9.23 27.89 -32.35
CA GLU A 22 -8.80 28.43 -31.05
C GLU A 22 -9.56 29.70 -30.60
N SER A 23 -10.13 30.44 -31.55
CA SER A 23 -10.94 31.64 -31.30
C SER A 23 -12.36 31.35 -30.78
N SER A 24 -12.80 30.09 -30.86
CA SER A 24 -14.11 29.67 -30.39
C SER A 24 -14.09 29.34 -28.90
N SER A 25 -15.15 29.72 -28.18
CA SER A 25 -15.34 29.39 -26.76
C SER A 25 -15.45 27.90 -26.47
N LEU A 26 -15.71 27.07 -27.50
CA LEU A 26 -15.80 25.61 -27.40
C LEU A 26 -14.47 24.89 -27.67
N HIS A 27 -13.39 25.62 -27.98
CA HIS A 27 -12.08 25.02 -28.20
C HIS A 27 -11.50 24.51 -26.89
N ILE A 28 -11.07 23.24 -26.88
CA ILE A 28 -10.38 22.65 -25.73
C ILE A 28 -8.89 22.72 -26.00
N SER A 29 -8.15 23.41 -25.13
CA SER A 29 -6.69 23.52 -25.27
C SER A 29 -5.97 22.18 -25.08
N THR A 30 -4.82 22.02 -25.73
CA THR A 30 -3.95 20.83 -25.59
C THR A 30 -3.51 20.60 -24.15
N TYR A 31 -3.33 21.67 -23.37
CA TYR A 31 -3.06 21.59 -21.93
C TYR A 31 -4.20 20.89 -21.18
N THR A 32 -5.44 21.30 -21.43
CA THR A 32 -6.63 20.70 -20.81
C THR A 32 -6.76 19.23 -21.19
N VAL A 33 -6.54 18.87 -22.47
CA VAL A 33 -6.54 17.47 -22.93
C VAL A 33 -5.52 16.65 -22.15
N THR A 34 -4.30 17.17 -22.00
CA THR A 34 -3.22 16.48 -21.28
C THR A 34 -3.56 16.29 -19.79
N LEU A 35 -4.12 17.33 -19.16
CA LEU A 35 -4.54 17.28 -17.77
C LEU A 35 -5.67 16.24 -17.55
N LEU A 36 -6.65 16.22 -18.45
CA LEU A 36 -7.77 15.28 -18.43
C LEU A 36 -7.28 13.84 -18.57
N GLY A 37 -6.34 13.60 -19.50
CA GLY A 37 -5.69 12.29 -19.67
C GLY A 37 -4.97 11.84 -18.40
N LYS A 38 -4.26 12.75 -17.72
CA LYS A 38 -3.62 12.46 -16.43
C LYS A 38 -4.65 12.07 -15.36
N TYR A 39 -5.75 12.81 -15.25
CA TYR A 39 -6.81 12.49 -14.29
C TYR A 39 -7.51 11.16 -14.59
N LEU A 40 -7.76 10.84 -15.87
CA LEU A 40 -8.29 9.54 -16.27
C LEU A 40 -7.35 8.40 -15.88
N CYS A 41 -6.04 8.60 -16.02
CA CYS A 41 -5.04 7.62 -15.61
C CYS A 41 -5.12 7.33 -14.09
N PHE A 42 -5.22 8.38 -13.26
CA PHE A 42 -5.41 8.22 -11.81
C PHE A 42 -6.79 7.63 -11.46
N ALA A 43 -7.84 7.97 -12.20
CA ALA A 43 -9.17 7.41 -11.99
C ALA A 43 -9.21 5.91 -12.29
N LEU A 44 -8.55 5.46 -13.36
CA LEU A 44 -8.41 4.04 -13.69
C LEU A 44 -7.67 3.28 -12.58
N LEU A 45 -6.60 3.86 -12.03
CA LEU A 45 -5.89 3.29 -10.89
C LEU A 45 -6.81 3.16 -9.67
N ALA A 46 -7.60 4.19 -9.35
CA ALA A 46 -8.55 4.18 -8.24
C ALA A 46 -9.64 3.10 -8.44
N ILE A 47 -10.21 2.98 -9.64
CA ILE A 47 -11.21 1.96 -9.97
C ILE A 47 -10.61 0.56 -9.86
N ALA A 48 -9.37 0.34 -10.31
CA ALA A 48 -8.72 -0.95 -10.18
C ALA A 48 -8.57 -1.37 -8.70
N LEU A 49 -8.18 -0.44 -7.82
CA LEU A 49 -8.11 -0.72 -6.38
C LEU A 49 -9.49 -0.95 -5.76
N ASP A 50 -10.50 -0.17 -6.15
CA ASP A 50 -11.89 -0.36 -5.71
C ASP A 50 -12.45 -1.72 -6.13
N LEU A 51 -12.16 -2.19 -7.34
CA LEU A 51 -12.58 -3.52 -7.78
C LEU A 51 -11.88 -4.64 -7.01
N VAL A 52 -10.56 -4.54 -6.80
CA VAL A 52 -9.80 -5.59 -6.11
C VAL A 52 -10.20 -5.67 -4.63
N TRP A 53 -10.25 -4.53 -3.94
CA TRP A 53 -10.50 -4.53 -2.50
C TRP A 53 -11.97 -4.28 -2.16
N GLY A 54 -12.59 -3.25 -2.74
CA GLY A 54 -13.98 -2.90 -2.48
C GLY A 54 -14.96 -3.97 -2.94
N TYR A 55 -14.80 -4.49 -4.17
CA TYR A 55 -15.71 -5.51 -4.71
C TYR A 55 -15.27 -6.96 -4.42
N CYS A 56 -14.03 -7.32 -4.78
CA CYS A 56 -13.56 -8.70 -4.59
C CYS A 56 -13.19 -9.01 -3.12
N GLY A 57 -13.02 -8.00 -2.27
CA GLY A 57 -12.62 -8.20 -0.87
C GLY A 57 -11.18 -8.66 -0.67
N ILE A 58 -10.35 -8.60 -1.72
CA ILE A 58 -8.96 -9.07 -1.68
C ILE A 58 -8.05 -7.89 -1.34
N LEU A 59 -7.15 -8.07 -0.39
CA LEU A 59 -6.12 -7.07 -0.09
C LEU A 59 -5.19 -6.92 -1.30
N SER A 60 -4.95 -5.68 -1.73
CA SER A 60 -3.94 -5.43 -2.75
C SER A 60 -2.54 -5.74 -2.20
N LEU A 61 -1.57 -5.98 -3.09
CA LEU A 61 -0.19 -6.29 -2.70
C LEU A 61 0.39 -5.24 -1.74
N GLY A 62 0.10 -3.96 -1.96
CA GLY A 62 0.51 -2.87 -1.08
C GLY A 62 -0.02 -3.06 0.34
N HIS A 63 -1.33 -3.26 0.50
CA HIS A 63 -1.95 -3.49 1.81
C HIS A 63 -1.41 -4.75 2.49
N GLY A 64 -1.27 -5.85 1.74
CA GLY A 64 -0.74 -7.10 2.26
C GLY A 64 0.70 -6.96 2.75
N ALA A 65 1.56 -6.23 2.02
CA ALA A 65 2.95 -6.02 2.40
C ALA A 65 3.06 -5.24 3.73
N PHE A 66 2.36 -4.11 3.87
CA PHE A 66 2.40 -3.32 5.10
C PHE A 66 1.75 -4.04 6.28
N PHE A 67 0.64 -4.75 6.04
CA PHE A 67 0.02 -5.57 7.09
C PHE A 67 0.95 -6.69 7.57
N ALA A 68 1.65 -7.36 6.65
CA ALA A 68 2.63 -8.39 6.99
C ALA A 68 3.82 -7.83 7.77
N LEU A 69 4.34 -6.66 7.39
CA LEU A 69 5.44 -5.98 8.10
C LEU A 69 5.02 -5.62 9.54
N GLY A 70 3.85 -5.01 9.71
CA GLY A 70 3.34 -4.69 11.04
C GLY A 70 3.06 -5.94 11.89
N GLY A 71 2.47 -6.97 11.29
CA GLY A 71 2.28 -8.28 11.95
C GLY A 71 3.59 -8.91 12.39
N TYR A 72 4.62 -8.84 11.55
CA TYR A 72 5.96 -9.35 11.87
C TYR A 72 6.63 -8.54 12.99
N ALA A 73 6.54 -7.21 12.95
CA ALA A 73 7.03 -6.32 14.01
C ALA A 73 6.39 -6.64 15.37
N MET A 74 5.07 -6.82 15.40
CA MET A 74 4.37 -7.24 16.62
C MET A 74 4.75 -8.67 17.04
N GLY A 75 4.94 -9.57 16.08
CA GLY A 75 5.43 -10.92 16.33
C GLY A 75 6.81 -10.94 17.01
N MET A 76 7.74 -10.10 16.56
CA MET A 76 9.04 -9.94 17.21
C MET A 76 8.89 -9.46 18.65
N TYR A 77 8.01 -8.50 18.91
CA TYR A 77 7.72 -8.03 20.26
C TYR A 77 7.17 -9.12 21.16
N LEU A 78 6.14 -9.82 20.71
CA LEU A 78 5.51 -10.89 21.48
C LEU A 78 6.47 -12.04 21.78
N MET A 79 7.33 -12.40 20.82
CA MET A 79 8.38 -13.42 21.02
C MET A 79 9.39 -12.98 22.08
N ARG A 80 9.80 -11.71 22.10
CA ARG A 80 10.66 -11.14 23.15
C ARG A 80 9.97 -11.15 24.52
N GLN A 81 8.65 -10.96 24.57
CA GLN A 81 7.92 -10.98 25.84
C GLN A 81 7.87 -12.38 26.47
N ILE A 82 7.95 -13.47 25.71
CA ILE A 82 7.92 -14.83 26.27
C ILE A 82 9.06 -15.01 27.29
N GLY A 83 10.30 -14.67 26.90
CA GLY A 83 11.49 -14.73 27.74
C GLY A 83 11.66 -16.10 28.42
N THR A 84 11.92 -16.09 29.73
CA THR A 84 12.14 -17.30 30.54
C THR A 84 10.93 -18.24 30.65
N ARG A 85 9.76 -17.84 30.13
CA ARG A 85 8.57 -18.69 30.05
C ARG A 85 8.58 -19.60 28.81
N GLY A 86 9.58 -19.46 27.95
CA GLY A 86 9.81 -20.33 26.79
C GLY A 86 10.30 -21.72 27.18
N VAL A 87 10.28 -22.64 26.22
CA VAL A 87 10.71 -24.04 26.39
C VAL A 87 12.18 -24.12 26.80
N TYR A 88 13.03 -23.25 26.24
CA TYR A 88 14.46 -23.22 26.55
C TYR A 88 14.81 -22.30 27.73
N GLY A 89 13.86 -21.48 28.18
CA GLY A 89 14.01 -20.62 29.35
C GLY A 89 15.06 -19.49 29.20
N ASP A 90 15.47 -19.15 27.98
CA ASP A 90 16.46 -18.10 27.74
C ASP A 90 15.85 -16.70 28.00
N PRO A 91 16.51 -15.83 28.79
CA PRO A 91 15.99 -14.51 29.14
C PRO A 91 16.07 -13.48 28.00
N VAL A 92 16.86 -13.72 26.95
CA VAL A 92 17.18 -12.74 25.90
C VAL A 92 16.77 -13.22 24.51
N LEU A 93 17.09 -14.48 24.19
CA LEU A 93 16.85 -15.11 22.90
C LEU A 93 15.46 -15.75 22.85
N PRO A 94 14.66 -15.47 21.81
CA PRO A 94 13.44 -16.24 21.53
C PRO A 94 13.74 -17.72 21.32
N ASP A 95 12.83 -18.61 21.74
CA ASP A 95 12.99 -20.07 21.67
C ASP A 95 13.43 -20.60 20.29
N PHE A 96 12.91 -20.02 19.21
CA PHE A 96 13.28 -20.46 17.85
C PHE A 96 14.75 -20.14 17.52
N MET A 97 15.31 -19.05 18.05
CA MET A 97 16.72 -18.70 17.87
C MET A 97 17.61 -19.66 18.65
N VAL A 98 17.20 -20.01 19.87
CA VAL A 98 17.88 -21.04 20.68
C VAL A 98 17.84 -22.39 19.97
N PHE A 99 16.68 -22.78 19.43
CA PHE A 99 16.52 -24.00 18.62
C PHE A 99 17.43 -24.03 17.39
N LEU A 100 17.59 -22.88 16.72
CA LEU A 100 18.51 -22.71 15.59
C LEU A 100 19.98 -22.53 16.01
N ASN A 101 20.30 -22.68 17.30
CA ASN A 101 21.63 -22.57 17.89
C ASN A 101 22.29 -21.18 17.69
N TRP A 102 21.50 -20.11 17.78
CA TRP A 102 22.01 -18.74 17.75
C TRP A 102 22.60 -18.40 19.12
N SER A 103 23.72 -17.67 19.12
CA SER A 103 24.43 -17.30 20.34
C SER A 103 24.07 -15.91 20.87
N GLU A 104 23.57 -15.03 20.00
CA GLU A 104 23.31 -13.62 20.33
C GLU A 104 22.08 -13.09 19.60
N LEU A 105 21.45 -12.08 20.20
CA LEU A 105 20.28 -11.44 19.62
C LEU A 105 20.70 -10.54 18.45
N PRO A 106 20.06 -10.64 17.28
CA PRO A 106 20.45 -9.83 16.13
C PRO A 106 20.14 -8.36 16.37
N TRP A 107 20.99 -7.49 15.85
CA TRP A 107 20.85 -6.04 16.04
C TRP A 107 19.49 -5.46 15.62
N TYR A 108 18.87 -6.00 14.56
CA TYR A 108 17.54 -5.56 14.10
C TYR A 108 16.37 -6.03 14.98
N TRP A 109 16.62 -6.87 16.00
CA TRP A 109 15.66 -7.23 17.04
C TRP A 109 15.73 -6.31 18.27
N TYR A 110 16.73 -5.43 18.35
CA TYR A 110 16.84 -4.49 19.45
C TYR A 110 15.69 -3.48 19.43
N GLY A 111 15.16 -3.17 20.62
CA GLY A 111 13.99 -2.31 20.81
C GLY A 111 12.66 -3.06 20.85
N PHE A 112 12.57 -4.28 20.28
CA PHE A 112 11.35 -5.10 20.32
C PHE A 112 11.03 -5.70 21.70
N ASP A 113 11.76 -5.38 22.77
CA ASP A 113 11.31 -5.55 24.15
C ASP A 113 10.41 -4.41 24.64
N HIS A 114 10.44 -3.27 23.98
CA HIS A 114 9.64 -2.11 24.33
C HIS A 114 8.37 -2.02 23.47
N PHE A 115 7.21 -1.98 24.14
CA PHE A 115 5.92 -1.91 23.45
C PHE A 115 5.79 -0.67 22.54
N TRP A 116 6.25 0.50 23.02
CA TRP A 116 6.16 1.75 22.25
C TRP A 116 6.98 1.68 20.95
N PHE A 117 8.15 1.04 20.99
CA PHE A 117 9.00 0.88 19.81
C PHE A 117 8.36 -0.08 18.81
N ALA A 118 7.83 -1.21 19.30
CA ALA A 118 7.08 -2.14 18.47
C ALA A 118 5.89 -1.47 17.78
N MET A 119 5.11 -0.65 18.50
CA MET A 119 3.98 0.08 17.93
C MET A 119 4.40 1.12 16.87
N LEU A 120 5.53 1.81 17.08
CA LEU A 120 6.08 2.72 16.06
C LEU A 120 6.43 1.95 14.78
N MET A 121 7.07 0.78 14.93
CA MET A 121 7.43 -0.09 13.80
C MET A 121 6.22 -0.73 13.11
N VAL A 122 5.10 -0.94 13.81
CA VAL A 122 3.84 -1.44 13.24
C VAL A 122 3.16 -0.41 12.35
N VAL A 123 3.34 0.88 12.65
CA VAL A 123 2.72 1.99 11.92
C VAL A 123 3.51 2.39 10.67
N LEU A 124 4.81 2.07 10.63
CA LEU A 124 5.74 2.41 9.54
C LEU A 124 5.55 1.50 8.31
#